data_AF-A0A839T8A1-F1
#
_entry.id   AF-A0A839T8A1-F1
#
_cell.length_a   1.000
_cell.length_b   1.000
_cell.length_c   1.000
_cell.angle_alpha   90.00
_cell.angle_beta   90.00
_cell.angle_gamma   90.00
#
_symmetry.space_group_name_H-M   'P 1'
#
loop_
_entity.id
_entity.type
_entity.pdbx_description
1 polymer ?
#
loop_
_entity_poly.entity_id
_entity_poly.type
_entity_poly.pdbx_seq_one_letter_code
_entity_poly.pdbx_strand_id
1 'polypeptide(L)'
;MDIQQAGITQVFPDAHLLSRNLLSDRLRQYLETLDCPGIINDWRERENQWRSLLNELQQCGLMGTIVRNAETTQWAFISPDPQQQGSYRYTCFDRIGFFAHGVYRSPQDTLKALFDMGYRFVDDSSRLDEVSRLPEWKAR
;
A
#
# COMPACT_ATOMS: atom_id res chain seq x y z
N MET A 1 5.91 -26.64 -21.85
CA MET A 1 5.72 -26.70 -20.38
C MET A 1 4.96 -25.44 -20.04
N ASP A 2 3.63 -25.52 -20.11
CA ASP A 2 2.75 -24.38 -19.91
C ASP A 2 2.82 -23.94 -18.45
N ILE A 3 3.44 -22.78 -18.22
CA ILE A 3 3.31 -22.07 -16.96
C ILE A 3 1.87 -21.57 -16.94
N GLN A 4 0.98 -22.33 -16.30
CA GLN A 4 -0.32 -21.82 -15.90
C GLN A 4 -0.05 -20.49 -15.20
N GLN A 5 -0.44 -19.38 -15.83
CA GLN A 5 -0.65 -18.12 -15.13
C GLN A 5 -1.70 -18.44 -14.06
N ALA A 6 -1.23 -18.76 -12.86
CA ALA A 6 -2.09 -18.84 -11.69
C ALA A 6 -2.71 -17.46 -11.57
N GLY A 7 -3.95 -17.33 -12.05
CA GLY A 7 -4.68 -16.08 -12.02
C GLY A 7 -4.73 -15.63 -10.56
N ILE A 8 -3.92 -14.63 -10.22
CA ILE A 8 -3.97 -14.02 -8.91
C ILE A 8 -5.40 -13.52 -8.77
N THR A 9 -6.14 -14.08 -7.82
CA THR A 9 -7.52 -13.67 -7.59
C THR A 9 -7.48 -12.23 -7.12
N GLN A 10 -8.01 -11.32 -7.94
CA GLN A 10 -7.96 -9.90 -7.60
C GLN A 10 -8.83 -9.62 -6.39
N VAL A 11 -8.26 -8.93 -5.41
CA VAL A 11 -8.97 -8.42 -4.24
C VAL A 11 -9.15 -6.93 -4.40
N PHE A 12 -10.34 -6.41 -4.13
CA PHE A 12 -10.64 -4.98 -4.17
C PHE A 12 -10.85 -4.44 -2.76
N PRO A 13 -10.59 -3.15 -2.52
CA PRO A 13 -10.92 -2.52 -1.25
C PRO A 13 -12.40 -2.70 -0.91
N ASP A 14 -12.69 -2.98 0.36
CA ASP A 14 -14.06 -2.95 0.85
C ASP A 14 -14.45 -1.54 1.33
N ALA A 15 -15.76 -1.28 1.41
CA ALA A 15 -16.28 0.02 1.81
C ALA A 15 -15.98 0.38 3.29
N HIS A 16 -15.74 -0.62 4.15
CA HIS A 16 -15.43 -0.41 5.56
C HIS A 16 -13.97 0.01 5.78
N LEU A 17 -13.09 -0.26 4.82
CA LEU A 17 -11.69 0.14 4.87
C LEU A 17 -11.52 1.68 4.87
N LEU A 18 -12.42 2.39 4.19
CA LEU A 18 -12.50 3.85 4.26
C LEU A 18 -12.79 4.31 5.68
N SER A 19 -13.85 3.78 6.32
CA SER A 19 -14.32 4.26 7.62
C SER A 19 -13.35 3.95 8.78
N ARG A 20 -12.53 2.90 8.68
CA ARG A 20 -11.53 2.54 9.70
C ARG A 20 -10.43 3.57 9.91
N ASN A 21 -10.16 4.42 8.91
CA ASN A 21 -9.08 5.40 8.92
C ASN A 21 -9.58 6.85 8.85
N LEU A 22 -10.82 7.11 9.29
CA LEU A 22 -11.35 8.46 9.43
C LEU A 22 -11.35 8.89 10.90
N LEU A 23 -11.07 10.17 11.17
CA LEU A 23 -11.36 10.76 12.48
C LEU A 23 -12.86 10.70 12.72
N SER A 24 -13.25 10.27 13.91
CA SER A 24 -14.63 10.49 14.35
C SER A 24 -14.90 11.98 14.47
N ASP A 25 -16.14 12.40 14.21
CA ASP A 25 -16.56 13.80 14.33
C ASP A 25 -16.25 14.36 15.72
N ARG A 26 -16.38 13.52 16.76
CA ARG A 26 -16.04 13.87 18.14
C ARG A 26 -14.56 14.20 18.31
N LEU A 27 -13.66 13.40 17.75
CA LEU A 27 -12.23 13.64 17.84
C LEU A 27 -11.81 14.85 17.00
N ARG A 28 -12.45 15.05 15.84
CA ARG A 28 -12.26 16.25 15.01
C ARG A 28 -12.63 17.52 15.78
N GLN A 29 -13.81 17.57 16.39
CA GLN A 29 -14.25 18.69 17.24
C GLN A 29 -13.28 18.94 18.40
N TYR A 30 -12.81 17.87 19.06
CA TYR A 30 -11.84 18.02 20.14
C TYR A 30 -10.52 18.65 19.66
N LEU A 31 -9.97 18.20 18.53
CA LEU A 31 -8.74 18.78 17.97
C LEU A 31 -8.92 20.24 17.55
N GLU A 32 -10.09 20.61 17.04
CA GLU A 32 -10.43 22.02 16.73
C GLU A 32 -10.43 22.89 18.00
N THR A 33 -10.88 22.36 19.15
CA THR A 33 -10.83 23.11 20.42
C THR A 33 -9.42 23.33 20.96
N LEU A 34 -8.44 22.53 20.55
CA LEU A 34 -7.04 22.66 20.98
C LEU A 34 -6.24 23.67 20.15
N ASP A 35 -6.87 24.34 19.18
CA ASP A 35 -6.24 25.33 18.28
C ASP A 35 -4.90 24.84 17.67
N CYS A 36 -4.90 23.59 17.21
CA CYS A 36 -3.73 22.94 16.60
C CYS A 36 -3.92 22.78 15.08
N PRO A 37 -3.88 23.86 14.27
CA PRO A 37 -4.20 23.80 12.84
C PRO A 37 -3.26 22.89 12.06
N GLY A 38 -1.99 22.76 12.48
CA GLY A 38 -1.04 21.83 11.85
C GLY A 38 -1.51 20.38 11.91
N ILE A 39 -1.93 19.90 13.09
CA ILE A 39 -2.40 18.52 13.28
C ILE A 39 -3.64 18.25 12.42
N ILE A 40 -4.57 19.20 12.36
CA ILE A 40 -5.80 19.07 11.56
C ILE A 40 -5.47 19.00 10.06
N ASN A 41 -4.54 19.83 9.59
CA ASN A 41 -4.11 19.84 8.20
C ASN A 41 -3.40 18.54 7.82
N ASP A 42 -2.47 18.07 8.64
CA ASP A 42 -1.77 16.80 8.44
C ASP A 42 -2.78 15.63 8.36
N TRP A 43 -3.82 15.67 9.19
CA TRP A 43 -4.87 14.67 9.17
C TRP A 43 -5.71 14.72 7.90
N ARG A 44 -6.12 15.93 7.46
CA ARG A 44 -6.86 16.12 6.22
C ARG A 44 -6.06 15.64 5.02
N GLU A 45 -4.77 15.95 4.99
CA GLU A 45 -3.87 15.47 3.93
C GLU A 45 -3.79 13.94 3.94
N ARG A 46 -3.57 13.32 5.10
CA ARG A 46 -3.54 11.86 5.25
C ARG A 46 -4.86 11.23 4.81
N GLU A 47 -6.01 11.79 5.20
CA GLU A 47 -7.32 11.31 4.79
C GLU A 47 -7.51 11.38 3.27
N ASN A 48 -7.13 12.50 2.65
CA ASN A 48 -7.20 12.69 1.21
C ASN A 48 -6.31 11.69 0.45
N GLN A 49 -5.08 11.47 0.92
CA GLN A 49 -4.17 10.48 0.34
C GLN A 49 -4.74 9.06 0.45
N TRP A 50 -5.32 8.70 1.60
CA TRP A 50 -5.95 7.39 1.79
C TRP A 50 -7.13 7.19 0.83
N ARG A 51 -7.99 8.19 0.69
CA ARG A 51 -9.13 8.16 -0.24
C ARG A 51 -8.68 8.03 -1.70
N SER A 52 -7.67 8.80 -2.12
CA SER A 52 -7.12 8.72 -3.47
C SER A 52 -6.60 7.32 -3.77
N LEU A 53 -5.77 6.79 -2.87
CA LEU A 53 -5.20 5.45 -3.02
C LEU A 53 -6.28 4.37 -3.13
N LEU A 54 -7.30 4.43 -2.27
CA LEU A 54 -8.40 3.46 -2.31
C LEU A 54 -9.23 3.57 -3.60
N ASN A 55 -9.46 4.78 -4.10
CA ASN A 55 -10.17 4.97 -5.37
C ASN A 55 -9.41 4.37 -6.55
N GLU A 56 -8.08 4.55 -6.59
CA GLU A 56 -7.23 3.94 -7.63
C GLU A 56 -7.24 2.42 -7.51
N LEU A 57 -7.08 1.89 -6.28
CA LEU A 57 -7.12 0.45 -6.01
C LEU A 57 -8.50 -0.18 -6.23
N GLN A 58 -9.58 0.60 -6.24
CA GLN A 58 -10.89 0.09 -6.65
C GLN A 58 -10.93 -0.26 -8.14
N GLN A 59 -10.07 0.38 -8.96
CA GLN A 59 -10.02 0.19 -10.40
C GLN A 59 -9.05 -0.92 -10.80
N CYS A 60 -7.87 -0.97 -10.18
CA CYS A 60 -6.83 -1.96 -10.49
C CYS A 60 -6.78 -3.15 -9.53
N GLY A 61 -7.41 -3.04 -8.34
CA GLY A 61 -7.35 -4.01 -7.25
C GLY A 61 -6.03 -3.97 -6.45
N LEU A 62 -5.98 -4.73 -5.35
CA LEU A 62 -4.88 -4.73 -4.38
C LEU A 62 -3.74 -5.66 -4.78
N MET A 63 -4.05 -6.82 -5.37
CA MET A 63 -3.05 -7.85 -5.59
C MET A 63 -2.18 -7.49 -6.80
N GLY A 64 -0.86 -7.58 -6.64
CA GLY A 64 0.12 -7.27 -7.67
C GLY A 64 0.26 -5.78 -8.02
N THR A 65 -0.64 -4.90 -7.56
CA THR A 65 -0.54 -3.47 -7.78
C THR A 65 0.67 -2.89 -7.05
N ILE A 66 1.50 -2.14 -7.77
CA ILE A 66 2.63 -1.44 -7.20
C ILE A 66 2.12 -0.16 -6.53
N VAL A 67 2.49 0.03 -5.26
CA VAL A 67 2.34 1.30 -4.55
C VAL A 67 3.70 1.88 -4.22
N ARG A 68 3.78 3.19 -4.07
CA ARG A 68 5.03 3.93 -3.82
C ARG A 68 4.89 4.97 -2.72
N ASN A 69 6.03 5.36 -2.17
CA ASN A 69 6.11 6.54 -1.30
C ASN A 69 5.98 7.85 -2.10
N ALA A 70 5.88 8.96 -1.36
CA ALA A 70 5.75 10.29 -1.94
C ALA A 70 7.00 10.69 -2.74
N GLU A 71 8.18 10.28 -2.27
CA GLU A 71 9.47 10.59 -2.87
C GLU A 71 9.81 9.74 -4.10
N THR A 72 8.94 8.80 -4.51
CA THR A 72 9.12 7.90 -5.66
C THR A 72 10.45 7.12 -5.63
N THR A 73 10.93 6.79 -4.43
CA THR A 73 12.20 6.10 -4.18
C THR A 73 12.00 4.67 -3.69
N GLN A 74 10.82 4.36 -3.15
CA GLN A 74 10.48 3.07 -2.57
C GLN A 74 9.13 2.61 -3.07
N TRP A 75 9.03 1.30 -3.30
CA TRP A 75 7.86 0.65 -3.85
C TRP A 75 7.49 -0.57 -3.02
N ALA A 76 6.22 -0.95 -3.09
CA ALA A 76 5.75 -2.18 -2.52
C ALA A 76 4.63 -2.78 -3.36
N PHE A 77 4.43 -4.09 -3.24
CA PHE A 77 3.27 -4.79 -3.79
C PHE A 77 2.73 -5.81 -2.79
N ILE A 78 1.47 -6.19 -2.95
CA ILE A 78 0.81 -7.21 -2.12
C ILE A 78 0.61 -8.49 -2.93
N SER A 79 0.93 -9.63 -2.32
CA SER A 79 0.68 -10.96 -2.89
C SER A 79 0.15 -11.93 -1.83
N PRO A 80 -0.42 -13.08 -2.22
CA PRO A 80 -0.59 -14.20 -1.30
C PRO A 80 0.76 -14.58 -0.67
N ASP A 81 0.75 -14.95 0.60
CA ASP A 81 1.94 -15.43 1.27
C ASP A 81 2.25 -16.88 0.86
N PRO A 82 3.47 -17.20 0.38
CA PRO A 82 3.81 -18.54 -0.07
C PRO A 82 4.04 -19.54 1.09
N GLN A 83 4.22 -19.07 2.31
CA GLN A 83 4.53 -19.88 3.50
C GLN A 83 3.31 -20.10 4.39
N GLN A 84 2.35 -19.18 4.37
CA GLN A 84 1.16 -19.21 5.21
C GLN A 84 -0.11 -19.04 4.39
N GLN A 85 -0.78 -20.17 4.11
CA GLN A 85 -2.03 -20.18 3.34
C GLN A 85 -3.09 -19.25 3.93
N GLY A 86 -3.77 -18.49 3.07
CA GLY A 86 -4.80 -17.53 3.48
C GLY A 86 -4.26 -16.24 4.10
N SER A 87 -2.94 -16.05 4.14
CA SER A 87 -2.30 -14.80 4.54
C SER A 87 -1.75 -14.04 3.34
N TYR A 88 -1.47 -12.76 3.55
CA TYR A 88 -1.07 -11.82 2.52
C TYR A 88 0.22 -11.14 2.95
N ARG A 89 1.13 -10.98 1.99
CA ARG A 89 2.45 -10.41 2.18
C ARG A 89 2.56 -9.10 1.43
N TYR A 90 3.04 -8.04 2.07
CA TYR A 90 3.65 -6.95 1.33
C TYR A 90 5.13 -7.24 1.09
N THR A 91 5.65 -6.82 -0.05
CA THR A 91 7.08 -6.87 -0.38
C THR A 91 7.52 -5.47 -0.76
N CYS A 92 8.46 -4.90 0.01
CA CYS A 92 9.05 -3.59 -0.23
C CYS A 92 10.39 -3.72 -0.97
N PHE A 93 10.61 -2.81 -1.91
CA PHE A 93 11.81 -2.76 -2.73
C PHE A 93 12.16 -1.33 -3.15
N ASP A 94 13.42 -1.12 -3.48
CA ASP A 94 13.95 0.14 -3.99
C ASP A 94 14.94 -0.11 -5.13
N ARG A 95 15.70 0.92 -5.52
CA ARG A 95 16.69 0.81 -6.61
C ARG A 95 17.84 -0.14 -6.33
N ILE A 96 18.06 -0.53 -5.08
CA ILE A 96 19.16 -1.39 -4.64
C ILE A 96 18.69 -2.83 -4.47
N GLY A 97 17.43 -3.04 -4.11
CA GLY A 97 16.90 -4.39 -3.98
C GLY A 97 15.60 -4.49 -3.23
N PHE A 98 15.22 -5.73 -2.96
CA PHE A 98 14.32 -6.06 -1.87
C PHE A 98 14.94 -5.69 -0.52
N PHE A 99 14.16 -5.09 0.38
CA PHE A 99 14.66 -4.74 1.72
C PHE A 99 13.71 -5.06 2.89
N ALA A 100 12.42 -5.28 2.65
CA ALA A 100 11.47 -5.61 3.72
C ALA A 100 10.23 -6.35 3.21
N HIS A 101 9.64 -7.17 4.07
CA HIS A 101 8.32 -7.73 3.86
C HIS A 101 7.59 -7.86 5.21
N GLY A 102 6.27 -8.01 5.15
CA GLY A 102 5.44 -8.28 6.32
C GLY A 102 4.20 -9.06 5.93
N VAL A 103 3.65 -9.84 6.86
CA VAL A 103 2.55 -10.78 6.62
C VAL A 103 1.35 -10.45 7.51
N TYR A 104 0.17 -10.38 6.92
CA TYR A 104 -1.09 -10.13 7.60
C TYR A 104 -2.16 -11.13 7.18
N ARG A 105 -3.22 -11.23 7.97
CA ARG A 105 -4.35 -12.15 7.71
C ARG A 105 -5.31 -11.65 6.63
N SER A 106 -5.22 -10.38 6.24
CA SER A 106 -6.05 -9.79 5.19
C SER A 106 -5.24 -8.88 4.28
N PRO A 107 -5.64 -8.75 3.00
CA PRO A 107 -4.98 -7.84 2.06
C PRO A 107 -5.25 -6.38 2.43
N GLN A 108 -6.40 -6.08 3.03
CA GLN A 108 -6.73 -4.73 3.51
C GLN A 108 -5.84 -4.30 4.68
N ASP A 109 -5.57 -5.20 5.64
CA ASP A 109 -4.64 -4.90 6.73
C ASP A 109 -3.20 -4.73 6.22
N THR A 110 -2.84 -5.48 5.17
CA THR A 110 -1.54 -5.35 4.49
C THR A 110 -1.42 -3.96 3.83
N LEU A 111 -2.44 -3.52 3.09
CA LEU A 111 -2.49 -2.19 2.50
C LEU A 111 -2.44 -1.09 3.57
N LYS A 112 -3.18 -1.26 4.67
CA LYS A 112 -3.14 -0.32 5.79
C LYS A 112 -1.73 -0.20 6.36
N ALA A 113 -1.03 -1.31 6.56
CA ALA A 113 0.35 -1.29 7.04
C ALA A 113 1.28 -0.51 6.09
N LEU A 114 1.19 -0.74 4.77
CA LEU A 114 1.93 0.03 3.77
C LEU A 114 1.59 1.53 3.85
N PHE A 115 0.31 1.87 4.02
CA PHE A 115 -0.10 3.26 4.20
C PHE A 115 0.35 3.86 5.54
N ASP A 116 0.51 3.08 6.59
CA ASP A 116 1.13 3.57 7.82
C ASP A 116 2.64 3.79 7.64
N MET A 117 3.30 3.04 6.74
CA MET A 117 4.73 3.11 6.46
C MET A 117 5.17 4.22 5.48
N GLY A 118 4.25 4.86 4.75
CA GLY A 118 4.60 5.95 3.82
C GLY A 118 4.23 5.70 2.36
N TYR A 119 3.69 4.53 2.02
CA TYR A 119 3.25 4.23 0.65
C TYR A 119 1.86 4.84 0.43
N ARG A 120 1.76 5.80 -0.49
CA ARG A 120 0.60 6.69 -0.64
C ARG A 120 -0.07 6.63 -2.01
N PHE A 121 0.64 6.18 -3.04
CA PHE A 121 0.21 6.30 -4.42
C PHE A 121 0.37 4.99 -5.16
N VAL A 122 -0.50 4.70 -6.12
CA VAL A 122 -0.25 3.63 -7.10
C VAL A 122 0.86 4.09 -8.06
N ASP A 123 1.65 3.14 -8.53
CA ASP A 123 2.66 3.35 -9.57
C ASP A 123 2.44 2.34 -10.71
N ASP A 124 3.24 2.48 -11.76
CA ASP A 124 3.21 1.60 -12.92
C ASP A 124 3.49 0.14 -12.51
N SER A 125 2.66 -0.77 -13.04
CA SER A 125 2.81 -2.22 -12.84
C SER A 125 4.17 -2.77 -13.29
N SER A 126 4.84 -2.11 -14.25
CA SER A 126 6.15 -2.48 -14.77
C SER A 126 7.31 -2.02 -13.88
N ARG A 127 7.05 -1.24 -12.82
CA ARG A 127 8.12 -0.65 -12.00
C ARG A 127 9.07 -1.68 -11.39
N LEU A 128 8.54 -2.82 -10.94
CA LEU A 128 9.38 -3.91 -10.43
C LEU A 128 10.31 -4.47 -11.54
N ASP A 129 9.80 -4.66 -12.74
CA ASP A 129 10.59 -5.13 -13.89
C ASP A 129 11.64 -4.12 -14.32
N GLU A 130 11.34 -2.83 -14.26
CA GLU A 130 12.30 -1.76 -14.57
C GLU A 130 13.42 -1.70 -13.55
N VAL A 131 13.08 -1.69 -12.27
CA VAL A 131 14.03 -1.52 -11.17
C VAL A 131 14.89 -2.77 -10.99
N SER A 132 14.32 -3.96 -11.17
CA SER A 132 15.06 -5.22 -11.07
C SER A 132 16.09 -5.47 -12.18
N ARG A 133 16.03 -4.70 -13.28
CA ARG A 133 17.05 -4.74 -14.34
C ARG A 133 18.31 -3.95 -13.99
N LEU A 134 18.27 -3.14 -12.93
CA LEU A 134 19.41 -2.34 -12.50
C LEU A 134 20.57 -3.24 -12.04
N PRO A 135 21.83 -2.87 -12.31
CA PRO A 135 23.00 -3.65 -11.89
C PRO A 135 23.03 -3.96 -10.39
N GLU A 136 22.52 -3.06 -9.55
CA GLU A 136 22.48 -3.17 -8.10
C GLU A 136 21.65 -4.35 -7.61
N TRP A 137 20.62 -4.75 -8.38
CA TRP A 137 19.77 -5.90 -8.07
C TRP A 137 20.39 -7.25 -8.42
N LYS A 138 21.51 -7.25 -9.14
CA LYS A 138 22.22 -8.50 -9.41
C LYS A 138 22.85 -8.98 -8.11
N ALA A 139 22.41 -10.16 -7.66
CA ALA A 139 23.08 -10.88 -6.57
C ALA A 139 24.58 -10.94 -6.88
N ARG A 140 25.40 -10.49 -5.91
CA ARG A 140 26.85 -10.65 -5.97
C ARG A 140 27.23 -12.12 -5.86
#